data_AF-A0A1U7VRG6-F1
#
_entry.id   AF-A0A1U7VRG6-F1
#
_cell.length_a   1.000
_cell.length_b   1.000
_cell.length_c   1.000
_cell.angle_alpha   90.00
_cell.angle_beta   90.00
_cell.angle_gamma   90.00
#
_symmetry.space_group_name_H-M   'P 1'
#
loop_
_entity.id
_entity.type
_entity.pdbx_description
1 polymer ?
#
loop_
_entity_poly.entity_id
_entity_poly.type
_entity_poly.pdbx_seq_one_letter_code
_entity_poly.pdbx_strand_id
1 'polypeptide(L)'
;MTDVHVSNNDEIVDVISNPPPAEGKKRKGRGKTTGLSIQKKRKDSDNGKLKVIIPPDRTVAVGPGANDFITELSVKVMHNAKHDVKNWKEVPDIAKDRIVAHMLDTFQLPDTQHNRDTILKTANNLYRYRRSRLHDHFKKYVTSCSRLMDDITDEHE
;
A
#
# COMPACT_ATOMS: atom_id res chain seq x y z
N MET A 1 15.83 -47.29 69.45
CA MET A 1 15.76 -48.32 68.39
C MET A 1 16.32 -47.71 67.12
N THR A 2 17.20 -48.46 66.46
CA THR A 2 17.86 -48.22 65.16
C THR A 2 16.82 -47.90 64.07
N ASP A 3 17.12 -47.14 63.02
CA ASP A 3 18.00 -47.59 61.93
C ASP A 3 18.61 -46.46 61.07
N VAL A 4 19.70 -46.88 60.43
CA VAL A 4 20.64 -46.21 59.53
C VAL A 4 20.08 -46.07 58.10
N HIS A 5 20.81 -45.32 57.25
CA HIS A 5 20.82 -45.27 55.76
C HIS A 5 19.97 -44.14 55.13
N VAL A 6 20.39 -43.40 54.10
CA VAL A 6 21.66 -43.18 53.37
C VAL A 6 21.35 -42.05 52.37
N SER A 7 22.36 -41.28 51.96
CA SER A 7 22.26 -40.32 50.85
C SER A 7 21.70 -40.96 49.58
N ASN A 8 20.95 -40.19 48.79
CA ASN A 8 21.17 -40.14 47.35
C ASN A 8 20.74 -38.77 46.84
N ASN A 9 21.74 -38.03 46.33
CA ASN A 9 21.55 -36.84 45.52
C ASN A 9 21.19 -37.33 44.12
N ASP A 10 19.96 -37.08 43.68
CA ASP A 10 19.63 -37.12 42.26
C ASP A 10 19.42 -35.68 41.80
N GLU A 11 20.47 -35.14 41.18
CA GLU A 11 20.41 -33.94 40.36
C GLU A 11 19.37 -34.14 39.27
N ILE A 12 18.18 -33.57 39.46
CA ILE A 12 17.29 -33.30 38.33
C ILE A 12 17.90 -32.11 37.60
N VAL A 13 18.66 -32.42 36.56
CA VAL A 13 19.04 -31.46 35.51
C VAL A 13 17.74 -30.90 34.92
N ASP A 14 17.41 -29.68 35.34
CA ASP A 14 16.31 -28.90 34.80
C ASP A 14 16.67 -28.54 33.36
N VAL A 15 16.29 -29.43 32.42
CA VAL A 15 16.35 -29.14 30.99
C VAL A 15 15.36 -28.03 30.75
N ILE A 16 15.85 -26.79 30.79
CA ILE A 16 15.16 -25.60 30.31
C ILE A 16 14.87 -25.83 28.82
N SER A 17 13.77 -26.52 28.55
CA SER A 17 13.16 -26.54 27.24
C SER A 17 12.63 -25.14 27.01
N ASN A 18 13.38 -24.35 26.24
CA ASN A 18 12.87 -23.08 25.74
C ASN A 18 11.49 -23.35 25.10
N PRO A 19 10.42 -22.70 25.56
CA PRO A 19 9.12 -22.90 24.95
C PRO A 19 9.19 -22.49 23.47
N PRO A 20 8.49 -23.20 22.57
CA PRO A 20 8.41 -22.82 21.17
C PRO A 20 7.92 -21.36 21.07
N PRO A 21 8.39 -20.57 20.10
CA PRO A 21 7.99 -19.18 19.97
C PRO A 21 6.47 -19.12 19.95
N ALA A 22 5.87 -18.48 20.97
CA ALA A 22 4.43 -18.33 21.07
C ALA A 22 3.91 -17.88 19.70
N GLU A 23 3.02 -18.67 19.10
CA GLU A 23 2.45 -18.40 17.78
C GLU A 23 1.94 -16.96 17.77
N GLY A 24 2.75 -16.07 17.21
CA GLY A 24 2.51 -14.65 17.28
C GLY A 24 1.23 -14.36 16.53
N LYS A 25 0.19 -13.92 17.24
CA LYS A 25 -1.04 -13.42 16.63
C LYS A 25 -0.65 -12.45 15.52
N LYS A 26 -0.82 -12.86 14.25
CA LYS A 26 -0.49 -12.01 13.10
C LYS A 26 -1.21 -10.69 13.28
N ARG A 27 -0.45 -9.58 13.35
CA ARG A 27 -1.04 -8.25 13.52
C ARG A 27 -2.04 -8.03 12.39
N LYS A 28 -3.29 -7.72 12.73
CA LYS A 28 -4.31 -7.39 11.72
C LYS A 28 -3.80 -6.18 10.93
N GLY A 29 -3.46 -6.40 9.67
CA GLY A 29 -2.96 -5.35 8.80
C GLY A 29 -4.02 -4.30 8.50
N ARG A 30 -3.58 -3.13 8.04
CA ARG A 30 -4.49 -2.12 7.50
C ARG A 30 -5.09 -2.66 6.19
N GLY A 31 -6.42 -2.62 6.07
CA GLY A 31 -7.12 -2.94 4.82
C GLY A 31 -6.76 -1.99 3.67
N LYS A 32 -7.34 -2.24 2.49
CA LYS A 32 -7.14 -1.39 1.30
C LYS A 32 -7.57 0.04 1.60
N THR A 33 -6.78 1.01 1.14
CA THR A 33 -7.15 2.43 1.25
C THR A 33 -8.29 2.75 0.27
N THR A 34 -9.37 3.31 0.80
CA THR A 34 -10.64 3.54 0.08
C THR A 34 -11.07 5.02 0.04
N GLY A 35 -10.32 5.92 0.68
CA GLY A 35 -10.65 7.36 0.74
C GLY A 35 -11.69 7.74 1.80
N LEU A 36 -12.16 6.80 2.63
CA LEU A 36 -13.18 7.08 3.67
C LEU A 36 -12.78 8.21 4.63
N SER A 37 -11.50 8.26 5.02
CA SER A 37 -10.99 9.34 5.88
C SER A 37 -11.07 10.71 5.20
N ILE A 38 -10.84 10.76 3.88
CA ILE A 38 -10.91 11.99 3.09
C ILE A 38 -12.37 12.44 2.99
N GLN A 39 -13.28 11.52 2.71
CA GLN A 39 -14.72 11.80 2.70
C GLN A 39 -15.21 12.36 4.05
N LYS A 40 -14.74 11.79 5.16
CA LYS A 40 -15.05 12.31 6.50
C LYS A 40 -14.51 13.74 6.67
N LYS A 41 -13.22 13.97 6.39
CA LYS A 41 -12.59 15.29 6.47
C LYS A 41 -13.30 16.35 5.62
N ARG A 42 -13.83 15.98 4.44
CA ARG A 42 -14.63 16.89 3.60
C ARG A 42 -15.93 17.31 4.30
N LYS A 43 -16.65 16.36 4.89
CA LYS A 43 -17.90 16.65 5.63
C LYS A 43 -17.66 17.56 6.83
N ASP A 44 -16.50 17.39 7.48
CA ASP A 44 -16.11 18.17 8.65
C ASP A 44 -15.52 19.56 8.28
N SER A 45 -15.37 19.87 6.99
CA SER A 45 -14.80 21.15 6.52
C SER A 45 -15.87 22.17 6.17
N ASP A 46 -15.62 23.44 6.49
CA ASP A 46 -16.59 24.54 6.35
C ASP A 46 -17.18 24.69 4.93
N ASN A 47 -16.39 24.40 3.89
CA ASN A 47 -16.80 24.53 2.50
C ASN A 47 -16.84 23.19 1.74
N GLY A 48 -16.78 22.06 2.45
CA GLY A 48 -16.77 20.73 1.81
C GLY A 48 -15.47 20.36 1.07
N LYS A 49 -14.43 21.22 1.13
CA LYS A 49 -13.16 21.07 0.41
C LYS A 49 -11.95 21.11 1.34
N LEU A 50 -10.94 20.32 0.99
CA LEU A 50 -9.70 20.20 1.77
C LEU A 50 -8.65 21.23 1.34
N LYS A 51 -7.95 21.80 2.33
CA LYS A 51 -6.84 22.74 2.08
C LYS A 51 -5.61 22.02 1.55
N VAL A 52 -5.08 22.47 0.42
CA VAL A 52 -3.79 22.01 -0.12
C VAL A 52 -3.17 23.14 -0.94
N ILE A 53 -1.85 23.18 -1.04
CA ILE A 53 -1.13 24.20 -1.79
C ILE A 53 -0.34 23.52 -2.91
N ILE A 54 -0.48 24.02 -4.13
CA ILE A 54 0.43 23.71 -5.24
C ILE A 54 1.18 25.01 -5.55
N PRO A 55 2.46 25.12 -5.18
CA PRO A 55 3.25 26.31 -5.48
C PRO A 55 3.40 26.48 -7.00
N PRO A 56 3.42 27.72 -7.52
CA PRO A 56 3.55 27.96 -8.97
C PRO A 56 4.90 27.51 -9.54
N ASP A 57 5.93 27.48 -8.70
CA ASP A 57 7.29 27.06 -9.03
C ASP A 57 7.49 25.53 -8.92
N ARG A 58 6.50 24.79 -8.42
CA ARG A 58 6.64 23.35 -8.12
C ARG A 58 5.49 22.54 -8.68
N THR A 59 5.79 21.35 -9.16
CA THR A 59 4.79 20.39 -9.62
C THR A 59 4.42 19.38 -8.52
N VAL A 60 4.35 19.83 -7.25
CA VAL A 60 4.10 18.97 -6.09
C VAL A 60 3.19 19.69 -5.10
N ALA A 61 2.17 18.98 -4.62
CA ALA A 61 1.31 19.45 -3.55
C ALA A 61 2.06 19.47 -2.20
N VAL A 62 1.94 20.57 -1.46
CA VAL A 62 2.60 20.80 -0.17
C VAL A 62 1.60 21.25 0.90
N GLY A 63 2.07 21.27 2.15
CA GLY A 63 1.29 21.68 3.31
C GLY A 63 0.49 20.54 3.96
N PRO A 64 -0.35 20.85 4.97
CA PRO A 64 -1.03 19.83 5.79
C PRO A 64 -1.90 18.85 5.00
N GLY A 65 -2.52 19.29 3.90
CA GLY A 65 -3.35 18.44 3.03
C GLY A 65 -2.61 17.66 1.96
N ALA A 66 -1.27 17.74 1.87
CA ALA A 66 -0.51 17.06 0.82
C ALA A 66 -0.68 15.53 0.85
N ASN A 67 -0.69 14.92 2.05
CA ASN A 67 -0.91 13.48 2.18
C ASN A 67 -2.34 13.08 1.79
N ASP A 68 -3.32 13.91 2.14
CA ASP A 68 -4.72 13.70 1.74
C ASP A 68 -4.87 13.80 0.22
N PHE A 69 -4.17 14.76 -0.41
CA PHE A 69 -4.11 14.93 -1.85
C PHE A 69 -3.55 13.69 -2.56
N ILE A 70 -2.38 13.20 -2.13
CA ILE A 70 -1.78 12.00 -2.71
C ILE A 70 -2.68 10.77 -2.48
N THR A 71 -3.26 10.64 -1.29
CA THR A 71 -4.14 9.52 -0.95
C THR A 71 -5.37 9.51 -1.86
N GLU A 72 -6.08 10.62 -1.96
CA GLU A 72 -7.29 10.72 -2.79
C GLU A 72 -6.96 10.54 -4.28
N LEU A 73 -5.89 11.18 -4.75
CA LEU A 73 -5.44 11.03 -6.14
C LEU A 73 -5.11 9.58 -6.46
N SER A 74 -4.41 8.88 -5.58
CA SER A 74 -4.09 7.46 -5.76
C SER A 74 -5.35 6.61 -5.87
N VAL A 75 -6.35 6.86 -5.01
CA VAL A 75 -7.65 6.19 -5.05
C VAL A 75 -8.33 6.46 -6.39
N LYS A 76 -8.35 7.71 -6.88
CA LYS A 76 -9.03 8.07 -8.13
C LYS A 76 -8.32 7.53 -9.37
N VAL A 77 -7.00 7.53 -9.39
CA VAL A 77 -6.21 6.84 -10.42
C VAL A 77 -6.57 5.36 -10.44
N MET A 78 -6.68 4.70 -9.27
CA MET A 78 -7.04 3.29 -9.22
C MET A 78 -8.42 2.97 -9.76
N HIS A 79 -9.39 3.87 -9.58
CA HIS A 79 -10.77 3.67 -10.03
C HIS A 79 -10.97 3.97 -11.52
N ASN A 80 -10.24 4.95 -12.07
CA ASN A 80 -10.46 5.42 -13.43
C ASN A 80 -9.45 4.87 -14.45
N ALA A 81 -8.21 4.58 -14.04
CA ALA A 81 -7.18 4.04 -14.91
C ALA A 81 -7.14 2.51 -14.81
N LYS A 82 -7.68 1.85 -15.85
CA LYS A 82 -7.65 0.40 -15.99
C LYS A 82 -6.22 -0.14 -16.12
N HIS A 83 -6.05 -1.42 -15.79
CA HIS A 83 -4.75 -2.13 -15.81
C HIS A 83 -4.36 -2.71 -17.17
N ASP A 84 -5.34 -2.88 -18.06
CA ASP A 84 -5.17 -3.37 -19.43
C ASP A 84 -4.32 -2.44 -20.29
N VAL A 85 -4.39 -1.14 -20.03
CA VAL A 85 -3.54 -0.13 -20.68
C VAL A 85 -2.09 -0.25 -20.20
N LYS A 86 -1.12 -0.27 -21.11
CA LYS A 86 0.30 -0.38 -20.73
C LYS A 86 0.90 0.94 -20.26
N ASN A 87 0.58 2.02 -20.96
CA ASN A 87 1.19 3.33 -20.77
C ASN A 87 0.17 4.39 -20.34
N TRP A 88 0.57 5.32 -19.46
CA TRP A 88 -0.32 6.41 -19.03
C TRP A 88 -0.89 7.26 -20.20
N LYS A 89 -0.10 7.43 -21.27
CA LYS A 89 -0.53 8.17 -22.47
C LYS A 89 -1.76 7.54 -23.16
N GLU A 90 -1.90 6.23 -23.06
CA GLU A 90 -3.01 5.45 -23.65
C GLU A 90 -4.24 5.39 -22.73
N VAL A 91 -4.14 5.90 -21.49
CA VAL A 91 -5.32 6.04 -20.63
C VAL A 91 -6.27 7.03 -21.28
N PRO A 92 -7.57 6.69 -21.45
CA PRO A 92 -8.54 7.58 -22.10
C PRO A 92 -8.58 8.95 -21.45
N ASP A 93 -8.67 10.01 -22.26
CA ASP A 93 -8.69 11.38 -21.75
C ASP A 93 -9.90 11.65 -20.85
N ILE A 94 -11.06 11.04 -21.15
CA ILE A 94 -12.23 11.06 -20.27
C ILE A 94 -11.90 10.58 -18.84
N ALA A 95 -11.02 9.58 -18.69
CA ALA A 95 -10.60 9.09 -17.38
C ALA A 95 -9.67 10.08 -16.68
N LYS A 96 -8.77 10.74 -17.42
CA LYS A 96 -7.89 11.80 -16.91
C LYS A 96 -8.70 13.01 -16.47
N ASP A 97 -9.67 13.43 -17.27
CA ASP A 97 -10.57 14.56 -16.99
C ASP A 97 -11.40 14.30 -15.73
N ARG A 98 -11.94 13.08 -15.57
CA ARG A 98 -12.65 12.67 -14.35
C ARG A 98 -11.77 12.75 -13.10
N ILE A 99 -10.49 12.37 -13.21
CA ILE A 99 -9.53 12.50 -12.11
C ILE A 99 -9.32 13.97 -11.78
N VAL A 100 -9.03 14.81 -12.77
CA VAL A 100 -8.78 16.25 -12.57
C VAL A 100 -10.00 16.95 -11.96
N ALA A 101 -11.18 16.76 -12.54
CA ALA A 101 -12.42 17.33 -12.04
C ALA A 101 -12.69 16.93 -10.58
N HIS A 102 -12.50 15.66 -10.23
CA HIS A 102 -12.67 15.19 -8.84
C HIS A 102 -11.68 15.86 -7.87
N MET A 103 -10.43 16.05 -8.29
CA MET A 103 -9.42 16.69 -7.44
C MET A 103 -9.71 18.17 -7.23
N LEU A 104 -10.14 18.91 -8.26
CA LEU A 104 -10.54 20.32 -8.17
C LEU A 104 -11.85 20.51 -7.37
N ASP A 105 -12.75 19.52 -7.38
CA ASP A 105 -13.92 19.49 -6.52
C ASP A 105 -13.55 19.20 -5.05
N THR A 106 -12.62 18.29 -4.82
CA THR A 106 -12.27 17.83 -3.46
C THR A 106 -11.37 18.81 -2.70
N PHE A 107 -10.50 19.52 -3.39
CA PHE A 107 -9.50 20.39 -2.79
C PHE A 107 -9.75 21.85 -3.11
N GLN A 108 -9.33 22.74 -2.22
CA GLN A 108 -9.35 24.20 -2.41
C GLN A 108 -8.23 24.63 -3.38
N LEU A 109 -8.35 24.22 -4.64
CA LEU A 109 -7.41 24.53 -5.71
C LEU A 109 -8.12 25.33 -6.80
N PRO A 110 -7.52 26.45 -7.28
CA PRO A 110 -8.05 27.15 -8.42
C PRO A 110 -7.87 26.30 -9.69
N ASP A 111 -8.83 26.40 -10.61
CA ASP A 111 -8.79 25.69 -11.87
C ASP A 111 -7.84 26.39 -12.86
N THR A 112 -6.54 26.15 -12.67
CA THR A 112 -5.47 26.68 -13.52
C THR A 112 -4.80 25.56 -14.28
N GLN A 113 -4.23 25.86 -15.45
CA GLN A 113 -3.50 24.88 -16.25
C GLN A 113 -2.36 24.22 -15.46
N HIS A 114 -1.61 25.01 -14.67
CA HIS A 114 -0.55 24.50 -13.80
C HIS A 114 -1.03 23.43 -12.81
N ASN A 115 -2.19 23.66 -12.20
CA ASN A 115 -2.77 22.70 -11.25
C ASN A 115 -3.24 21.43 -11.95
N ARG A 116 -3.88 21.57 -13.12
CA ARG A 116 -4.29 20.43 -13.96
C ARG A 116 -3.08 19.58 -14.35
N ASP A 117 -2.02 20.21 -14.84
CA ASP A 117 -0.79 19.54 -15.25
C ASP A 117 -0.10 18.86 -14.07
N THR A 118 -0.08 19.50 -12.90
CA THR A 118 0.48 18.94 -11.66
C THR A 118 -0.30 17.70 -11.20
N ILE A 119 -1.64 17.75 -11.24
CA ILE A 119 -2.50 16.60 -10.92
C ILE A 119 -2.20 15.44 -11.87
N LEU A 120 -2.17 15.69 -13.18
CA LEU A 120 -1.91 14.66 -14.20
C LEU A 120 -0.51 14.07 -14.12
N LYS A 121 0.50 14.91 -13.87
CA LYS A 121 1.89 14.46 -13.68
C LYS A 121 2.03 13.55 -12.46
N THR A 122 1.39 13.93 -11.35
CA THR A 122 1.39 13.12 -10.13
C THR A 122 0.59 11.82 -10.32
N ALA A 123 -0.54 11.89 -11.03
CA ALA A 123 -1.36 10.73 -11.39
C ALA A 123 -0.56 9.71 -12.22
N ASN A 124 0.20 10.17 -13.22
CA ASN A 124 1.08 9.35 -14.03
C ASN A 124 2.12 8.61 -13.16
N ASN A 125 2.78 9.33 -12.25
CA ASN A 125 3.77 8.74 -11.34
C ASN A 125 3.14 7.65 -10.46
N LEU A 126 1.96 7.91 -9.88
CA LEU A 126 1.21 6.94 -9.09
C LEU A 126 0.80 5.71 -9.90
N TYR A 127 0.36 5.92 -11.14
CA TYR A 127 0.01 4.85 -12.07
C TYR A 127 1.20 3.95 -12.39
N ARG A 128 2.34 4.56 -12.77
CA ARG A 128 3.60 3.84 -13.05
C ARG A 128 4.10 3.05 -11.84
N TYR A 129 4.12 3.69 -10.67
CA TYR A 129 4.55 3.05 -9.43
C TYR A 129 3.67 1.85 -9.08
N ARG A 130 2.34 2.00 -9.18
CA ARG A 130 1.38 0.90 -8.96
C ARG A 130 1.63 -0.26 -9.92
N ARG A 131 1.83 0.02 -11.21
CA ARG A 131 2.12 -1.01 -12.22
C ARG A 131 3.42 -1.75 -11.94
N SER A 132 4.49 -1.03 -11.60
CA SER A 132 5.77 -1.64 -11.20
C SER A 132 5.57 -2.61 -10.04
N ARG A 133 4.89 -2.17 -8.98
CA ARG A 133 4.63 -3.02 -7.81
C ARG A 133 3.77 -4.25 -8.14
N LEU A 134 2.81 -4.11 -9.06
CA LEU A 134 1.98 -5.23 -9.49
C LEU A 134 2.81 -6.24 -10.30
N HIS A 135 3.68 -5.74 -11.19
CA HIS A 135 4.63 -6.57 -11.93
C HIS A 135 5.57 -7.32 -10.97
N ASP A 136 6.18 -6.61 -10.02
CA ASP A 136 7.08 -7.21 -9.03
C ASP A 136 6.38 -8.28 -8.17
N HIS A 137 5.10 -8.06 -7.85
CA HIS A 137 4.29 -9.03 -7.12
C HIS A 137 4.07 -10.30 -7.94
N PHE A 138 3.64 -10.18 -9.20
CA PHE A 138 3.37 -11.35 -10.04
C PHE A 138 4.64 -12.06 -10.53
N LYS A 139 5.74 -11.34 -10.70
CA LYS A 139 7.04 -11.91 -11.08
C LYS A 139 7.50 -12.99 -10.08
N LYS A 140 7.19 -12.83 -8.79
CA LYS A 140 7.50 -13.84 -7.76
C LYS A 140 6.83 -15.17 -8.04
N TYR A 141 5.57 -15.16 -8.47
CA TYR A 141 4.83 -16.38 -8.76
C TYR A 141 5.26 -17.04 -10.06
N VAL A 142 5.67 -16.28 -11.07
CA VAL A 142 6.26 -16.85 -12.29
C VAL A 142 7.51 -17.65 -11.94
N THR A 143 8.40 -17.08 -11.13
CA THR A 143 9.61 -17.78 -10.68
C THR A 143 9.30 -18.96 -9.76
N SER A 144 8.27 -18.87 -8.91
CA SER A 144 7.83 -20.00 -8.08
C SER A 144 7.20 -21.14 -8.89
N CYS A 145 6.39 -20.84 -9.91
CA CYS A 145 5.80 -21.83 -10.80
C CYS A 145 6.87 -22.56 -11.62
N SER A 146 7.90 -21.85 -12.09
CA SER A 146 9.03 -22.48 -12.77
C SER A 146 9.79 -23.45 -11.86
N ARG A 147 10.11 -23.06 -10.62
CA ARG A 147 10.78 -23.97 -9.66
C ARG A 147 9.94 -25.21 -9.35
N LEU A 148 8.64 -25.04 -9.16
CA LEU A 148 7.74 -26.17 -8.90
C LEU A 148 7.63 -27.13 -10.11
N MET A 149 7.88 -26.66 -11.33
CA MET A 149 7.93 -27.53 -12.51
C MET A 149 9.27 -28.27 -12.59
N ASP A 150 10.39 -27.59 -12.28
CA ASP A 150 11.72 -28.20 -12.27
C ASP A 150 11.82 -29.34 -11.23
N ASP A 151 11.25 -29.15 -10.03
CA ASP A 151 11.23 -30.16 -8.96
C ASP A 151 10.38 -31.42 -9.30
N ILE A 152 9.40 -31.30 -10.21
CA ILE A 152 8.56 -32.44 -10.66
C ILE A 152 9.28 -33.27 -11.73
N THR A 153 10.19 -32.66 -12.47
CA THR A 153 10.96 -33.34 -13.53
C THR A 153 12.19 -34.10 -13.03
N ASP A 154 12.68 -33.82 -11.82
CA ASP A 154 13.90 -34.41 -11.25
C ASP A 154 13.64 -35.73 -10.47
N GLU A 155 12.37 -36.14 -10.29
CA GLU A 155 12.01 -37.42 -9.63
C GLU A 155 11.86 -38.61 -10.61
N HIS A 156 12.28 -38.46 -11.88
CA HIS A 156 12.15 -39.49 -12.92
C HIS A 156 13.45 -39.92 -13.60
N GLU A 157 14.62 -39.65 -13.00
CA GLU A 157 15.92 -40.19 -13.46
C GLU A 157 16.54 -41.13 -12.41
#